data_AF-A0A946TRG4-F1
#
_entry.id   AF-A0A946TRG4-F1
#
_cell.length_a   1.000
_cell.length_b   1.000
_cell.length_c   1.000
_cell.angle_alpha   90.00
_cell.angle_beta   90.00
_cell.angle_gamma   90.00
#
_symmetry.space_group_name_H-M   'P 1'
#
loop_
_entity.id
_entity.type
_entity.pdbx_description
1 polymer ?
#
loop_
_entity_poly.entity_id
_entity_poly.type
_entity_poly.pdbx_seq_one_letter_code
_entity_poly.pdbx_strand_id
1 'polypeptide(L)'
;MAGLAAAVACVQKGHSVQLFEAAKHAGGRCRSYEDSVLERVIDNGNHLVLAGNACIERYLHSLDAAGNFEPVDPVCFEFIDLDADISW
;
A
#
# COMPACT_ATOMS: atom_id res chain seq x y z
N MET A 1 0.83 4.62 6.94
CA MET A 1 1.02 4.87 5.49
C MET A 1 0.95 6.34 5.09
N ALA A 2 -0.15 7.06 5.34
CA ALA A 2 -0.30 8.43 4.83
C ALA A 2 0.90 9.36 5.15
N GLY A 3 1.37 9.38 6.40
CA GLY A 3 2.54 10.18 6.80
C GLY A 3 3.85 9.76 6.10
N LEU A 4 4.10 8.45 5.96
CA LEU A 4 5.27 7.93 5.24
C LEU A 4 5.22 8.30 3.76
N ALA A 5 4.06 8.16 3.11
CA ALA A 5 3.89 8.55 1.71
C ALA A 5 4.11 10.06 1.49
N ALA A 6 3.59 10.89 2.39
CA ALA A 6 3.83 12.33 2.36
C ALA A 6 5.31 12.68 2.55
N ALA A 7 6.00 12.02 3.47
CA ALA A 7 7.42 12.23 3.71
C ALA A 7 8.27 11.87 2.48
N VAL A 8 8.00 10.73 1.83
CA VAL A 8 8.66 10.33 0.58
C VAL A 8 8.48 11.41 -0.48
N ALA A 9 7.24 11.88 -0.69
CA ALA A 9 6.96 12.94 -1.66
C ALA A 9 7.69 14.26 -1.35
N CYS A 10 7.82 14.64 -0.07
CA CYS A 10 8.58 15.82 0.35
C CYS A 10 10.09 15.64 0.13
N VAL A 11 10.65 14.47 0.46
CA VAL A 11 12.07 14.17 0.25
C VAL A 11 12.42 14.19 -1.23
N GLN A 12 11.57 13.63 -2.10
CA GLN A 12 11.76 13.69 -3.56
C GLN A 12 11.77 15.12 -4.11
N LYS A 13 11.14 16.07 -3.42
CA LYS A 13 11.18 17.50 -3.75
C LYS A 13 12.39 18.23 -3.15
N GLY A 14 13.31 17.50 -2.52
CA GLY A 14 14.53 18.05 -1.91
C GLY A 14 14.34 18.64 -0.52
N HIS A 15 13.20 18.38 0.15
CA HIS A 15 12.99 18.86 1.51
C HIS A 15 13.60 17.90 2.55
N SER A 16 14.19 18.47 3.61
CA SER A 16 14.54 17.72 4.81
C SER A 16 13.26 17.44 5.62
N VAL A 17 13.03 16.18 5.97
CA VAL A 17 11.81 15.73 6.65
C VAL A 17 12.16 15.00 7.94
N GLN A 18 11.44 15.32 9.01
CA GLN A 18 11.41 14.53 10.23
C GLN A 18 10.01 13.95 10.43
N LEU A 19 9.96 12.67 10.81
CA LEU A 19 8.73 11.94 11.10
C LEU A 19 8.69 11.61 12.58
N PHE A 20 7.54 11.83 13.20
CA PHE A 20 7.26 11.46 14.58
C PHE A 20 6.21 10.35 14.57
N GLU A 21 6.50 9.24 15.24
CA GLU A 21 5.62 8.09 15.37
C GLU A 21 5.56 7.71 16.86
N ALA A 22 4.36 7.52 17.38
CA ALA A 22 4.15 7.16 18.77
C ALA A 22 4.35 5.66 19.00
N ALA A 23 4.08 4.84 17.98
CA ALA A 23 4.32 3.41 18.01
C ALA A 23 5.82 3.07 17.93
N LYS A 24 6.17 1.86 18.34
CA LYS A 24 7.54 1.32 18.22
C LYS A 24 7.92 0.92 16.79
N HIS A 25 7.04 1.17 15.82
CA HIS A 25 7.21 0.78 14.43
C HIS A 25 6.53 1.81 13.52
N ALA A 26 7.02 1.95 12.29
CA ALA A 26 6.35 2.75 11.27
C ALA A 26 5.21 1.95 10.59
N GLY A 27 4.53 2.57 9.63
CA GLY A 27 3.53 1.92 8.76
C GLY A 27 2.08 2.01 9.26
N GLY A 28 1.87 2.07 10.58
CA GLY A 28 0.53 2.06 11.18
C GLY A 28 -0.16 0.71 10.98
N ARG A 29 -1.38 0.71 10.42
CA ARG A 29 -2.11 -0.54 10.10
C ARG A 29 -1.47 -1.35 8.96
N CYS A 30 -0.74 -0.70 8.06
CA CYS A 30 -0.12 -1.37 6.91
C CYS A 30 1.22 -1.98 7.33
N ARG A 31 1.19 -3.20 7.88
CA ARG A 31 2.38 -3.90 8.37
C ARG A 31 2.09 -5.39 8.50
N SER A 32 3.15 -6.18 8.38
CA SER A 32 3.12 -7.61 8.75
C SER A 32 4.02 -7.82 9.96
N TYR A 33 3.66 -8.76 10.84
CA TYR A 33 4.41 -9.06 12.07
C TYR A 33 4.31 -10.54 12.44
N GLU A 34 5.37 -11.09 13.02
CA GLU A 34 5.36 -12.45 13.58
C GLU A 34 4.51 -12.48 14.86
N ASP A 35 3.53 -13.37 14.89
CA ASP A 35 2.73 -13.64 16.07
C ASP A 35 3.27 -14.89 16.79
N SER A 36 3.67 -14.73 18.04
CA SER A 36 4.31 -15.80 18.82
C SER A 36 3.34 -16.90 19.26
N VAL A 37 2.03 -16.64 19.25
CA VAL A 37 1.01 -17.63 19.65
C VAL A 37 0.60 -18.47 18.46
N LEU A 38 0.46 -17.84 17.29
CA LEU A 38 0.10 -18.52 16.04
C LEU A 38 1.31 -19.11 15.29
N GLU A 39 2.53 -18.70 15.68
CA GLU A 39 3.81 -19.05 15.04
C GLU A 39 3.81 -18.74 13.54
N ARG A 40 3.24 -17.59 13.18
CA ARG A 40 3.06 -17.16 11.78
C ARG A 40 3.13 -15.65 11.67
N VAL A 41 3.47 -15.20 10.47
CA VAL A 41 3.32 -13.80 10.07
C VAL A 41 1.83 -13.47 9.92
N ILE A 42 1.36 -12.49 10.68
CA ILE A 42 0.06 -11.85 10.50
C ILE A 42 0.26 -10.59 9.68
N ASP A 43 -0.52 -10.44 8.61
CA ASP A 43 -0.63 -9.19 7.89
C ASP A 43 -1.77 -8.34 8.47
N ASN A 44 -1.45 -7.17 9.03
CA ASN A 44 -2.34 -6.36 9.86
C ASN A 44 -3.24 -5.41 9.05
N GLY A 45 -3.43 -5.68 7.77
CA GLY A 45 -4.22 -4.86 6.88
C GLY A 45 -4.91 -5.68 5.80
N ASN A 46 -5.95 -5.09 5.22
CA ASN A 46 -6.47 -5.53 3.92
C ASN A 46 -5.66 -4.74 2.88
N HIS A 47 -4.53 -5.27 2.44
CA HIS A 47 -3.62 -4.61 1.50
C HIS A 47 -4.07 -4.72 0.05
N LEU A 48 -5.37 -4.92 -0.17
CA LEU A 48 -5.97 -4.92 -1.49
C LEU A 48 -5.95 -3.49 -2.02
N VAL A 49 -5.23 -3.30 -3.12
CA VAL A 49 -5.21 -2.05 -3.87
C VAL A 49 -5.95 -2.32 -5.18
N LEU A 50 -6.97 -1.51 -5.48
CA LEU A 50 -7.64 -1.57 -6.76
C LEU A 50 -6.65 -1.19 -7.88
N ALA A 51 -6.67 -1.97 -8.96
CA ALA A 51 -5.93 -1.67 -10.17
C ALA A 51 -6.29 -0.26 -10.69
N GLY A 52 -5.35 0.38 -11.39
CA GLY A 52 -5.53 1.75 -11.90
C GLY A 52 -5.21 2.86 -10.89
N ASN A 53 -4.80 2.53 -9.66
CA ASN A 53 -4.29 3.53 -8.72
C ASN A 53 -2.84 3.93 -9.06
N ALA A 54 -2.69 4.84 -10.03
CA ALA A 54 -1.40 5.38 -10.46
C ALA A 54 -0.58 6.02 -9.33
N CYS A 55 -1.22 6.46 -8.24
CA CYS A 55 -0.49 7.01 -7.09
C CYS A 55 0.27 5.92 -6.32
N ILE A 56 -0.30 4.72 -6.18
CA ILE A 56 0.40 3.59 -5.55
C ILE A 56 1.53 3.10 -6.44
N GLU A 57 1.31 2.97 -7.74
CA GLU A 57 2.36 2.60 -8.70
C GLU A 57 3.57 3.56 -8.60
N ARG A 58 3.32 4.87 -8.70
CA ARG A 58 4.37 5.90 -8.55
C ARG A 58 5.08 5.81 -7.20
N TYR A 59 4.33 5.56 -6.13
CA TYR A 59 4.90 5.42 -4.79
C TYR A 59 5.81 4.19 -4.69
N LEU A 60 5.39 3.04 -5.22
CA LEU A 60 6.22 1.83 -5.23
C LEU A 60 7.48 2.00 -6.07
N HIS A 61 7.39 2.62 -7.25
CA HIS A 61 8.56 2.94 -8.06
C HIS A 61 9.53 3.88 -7.35
N SER A 62 9.03 4.86 -6.59
CA SER A 62 9.90 5.76 -5.81
C SER A 62 10.73 5.05 -4.74
N LEU A 63 10.31 3.86 -4.34
CA LEU A 63 10.94 3.05 -3.30
C LEU A 63 11.64 1.81 -3.84
N ASP A 64 11.70 1.63 -5.17
CA ASP A 64 12.14 0.39 -5.81
C ASP A 64 11.42 -0.86 -5.27
N ALA A 65 10.13 -0.71 -4.97
CA ALA A 65 9.31 -1.73 -4.30
C ALA A 65 8.21 -2.32 -5.21
N ALA A 66 8.28 -2.07 -6.53
CA ALA A 66 7.27 -2.53 -7.47
C ALA A 66 7.15 -4.07 -7.50
N GLY A 67 8.25 -4.79 -7.28
CA GLY A 67 8.27 -6.26 -7.21
C GLY A 67 7.64 -6.85 -5.94
N ASN A 68 7.25 -6.02 -4.96
CA ASN A 68 6.65 -6.47 -3.70
C ASN A 68 5.11 -6.53 -3.76
N PHE A 69 4.53 -6.28 -4.92
CA PHE A 69 3.09 -6.39 -5.16
C PHE A 69 2.80 -7.53 -6.10
N GLU A 70 1.90 -8.42 -5.67
CA GLU A 70 1.39 -9.50 -6.50
C GLU A 70 0.07 -9.06 -7.15
N PRO A 71 -0.02 -9.05 -8.49
CA PRO A 71 -1.29 -8.81 -9.15
C PRO A 71 -2.22 -10.00 -8.91
N VAL A 72 -3.50 -9.72 -8.71
CA VAL A 72 -4.53 -10.76 -8.69
C VAL A 72 -4.97 -11.04 -10.13
N ASP A 73 -4.71 -12.25 -10.60
CA ASP A 73 -5.03 -12.72 -11.96
C ASP A 73 -5.67 -14.13 -11.92
N PRO A 74 -6.91 -14.33 -12.43
CA PRO A 74 -7.78 -13.32 -13.03
C PRO A 74 -8.31 -12.32 -12.00
N VAL A 75 -8.73 -11.14 -12.48
CA VAL A 75 -9.40 -10.13 -11.67
C VAL A 75 -10.58 -10.79 -10.95
N CYS A 76 -10.53 -10.79 -9.61
CA CYS A 76 -11.52 -11.48 -8.79
C CYS A 76 -12.61 -10.55 -8.24
N PHE A 77 -12.63 -9.28 -8.70
CA PHE A 77 -13.57 -8.27 -8.28
C PHE A 77 -14.22 -7.63 -9.51
N GLU A 78 -15.44 -8.07 -9.83
CA GLU A 78 -16.22 -7.52 -10.93
C GLU A 78 -16.53 -6.05 -10.67
N PHE A 79 -16.15 -5.18 -11.62
CA PHE A 79 -16.57 -3.79 -11.61
C PHE A 79 -17.63 -3.58 -12.68
N ILE A 80 -18.84 -3.22 -12.25
CA ILE A 80 -19.99 -3.05 -13.13
C ILE A 80 -20.43 -1.58 -13.09
N ASP A 81 -20.41 -0.93 -14.26
CA ASP A 81 -21.06 0.35 -14.46
C ASP A 81 -22.49 0.09 -14.97
N LEU A 82 -23.48 0.32 -14.10
CA LEU A 82 -24.89 0.07 -14.40
C LEU A 82 -25.46 1.08 -15.41
N ASP A 83 -24.92 2.30 -15.46
CA ASP A 83 -25.40 3.34 -16.36
C ASP A 83 -24.81 3.14 -17.77
N ALA A 84 -23.57 2.63 -17.84
CA ALA A 84 -22.90 2.33 -19.10
C ALA A 84 -23.13 0.90 -19.63
N ASP A 85 -23.67 0.00 -18.81
CA ASP A 85 -23.81 -1.44 -19.09
C ASP A 85 -22.47 -2.12 -19.45
N ILE A 86 -21.42 -1.82 -18.67
CA ILE A 86 -20.06 -2.31 -18.88
C ILE A 86 -19.58 -3.06 -17.64
N SER A 87 -18.99 -4.24 -17.84
CA SER A 87 -18.30 -5.04 -16.80
C SER A 87 -16.82 -5.20 -17.12
N TRP A 88 -15.97 -5.14 -16.10
CA TRP A 88 -14.52 -5.30 -16.17
C TRP A 88 -14.07 -6.48 -15.32
#